data_AF-A0A939W5M0-F1
#
_entry.id   AF-A0A939W5M0-F1
#
_cell.length_a   1.000
_cell.length_b   1.000
_cell.length_c   1.000
_cell.angle_alpha   90.00
_cell.angle_beta   90.00
_cell.angle_gamma   90.00
#
_symmetry.space_group_name_H-M   'P 1'
#
loop_
_entity.id
_entity.type
_entity.pdbx_description
1 polymer ?
#
loop_
_entity_poly.entity_id
_entity_poly.type
_entity_poly.pdbx_seq_one_letter_code
_entity_poly.pdbx_strand_id
1 'polypeptide(L)'
;MALKGLDIFKLSPKTNCKDCGCPTCMAFSMKVAQGALSLDKCPHMSPESLAKLSSATEPPMKTIAIGENKLGGETVMLRHEKTFVNRNLYGIFLCANMDDEEIDRRIAESMAVDYERIGERMIVETVYVNAPAEQSPERCAALAKKAADTGRDLILEAADEERAKA
;
A
#
# COMPACT_ATOMS: atom_id res chain seq x y z
N MET A 1 4.37 17.80 -2.97
CA MET A 1 4.78 18.64 -1.81
C MET A 1 3.61 18.68 -0.85
N ALA A 2 3.78 18.28 0.40
CA ALA A 2 2.73 18.44 1.40
C ALA A 2 2.27 19.91 1.44
N LEU A 3 0.96 20.15 1.33
CA LEU A 3 0.39 21.50 1.46
C LEU A 3 0.84 22.12 2.78
N LYS A 4 1.49 23.28 2.72
CA LYS A 4 1.85 24.01 3.93
C LYS A 4 0.55 24.54 4.55
N GLY A 5 0.46 24.55 5.88
CA GLY A 5 -0.76 25.06 6.54
C GLY A 5 -1.06 26.52 6.19
N LEU A 6 -0.06 27.30 5.76
CA LEU A 6 -0.28 28.64 5.23
C LEU A 6 -1.07 28.64 3.91
N ASP A 7 -0.82 27.69 3.01
CA ASP A 7 -1.51 27.60 1.72
C ASP A 7 -2.96 27.15 1.90
N ILE A 8 -3.21 26.25 2.87
CA ILE A 8 -4.57 25.89 3.29
C ILE A 8 -5.27 27.09 3.93
N PHE A 9 -4.58 27.84 4.79
CA PHE A 9 -5.14 29.03 5.44
C PHE A 9 -5.53 30.13 4.44
N LYS A 10 -4.76 30.35 3.38
CA LYS A 10 -5.08 31.32 2.32
C LYS A 10 -6.45 31.05 1.67
N LEU A 11 -6.79 29.77 1.51
CA LEU A 11 -8.04 29.30 0.89
C LEU A 11 -9.17 29.05 1.90
N SER A 12 -8.88 29.18 3.20
CA SER A 12 -9.87 29.01 4.27
C SER A 12 -10.80 30.22 4.41
N PRO A 13 -11.98 30.05 5.04
CA PRO A 13 -12.95 31.15 5.27
C PRO A 13 -12.46 32.24 6.25
N LYS A 14 -11.41 31.97 7.03
CA LYS A 14 -10.82 32.89 8.04
C LYS A 14 -11.81 33.43 9.10
N THR A 15 -12.94 32.75 9.29
CA THR A 15 -13.98 33.17 10.25
C THR A 15 -13.63 32.87 11.70
N ASN A 16 -12.71 31.93 11.95
CA ASN A 16 -12.39 31.43 13.29
C ASN A 16 -13.63 31.00 14.11
N CYS A 17 -14.67 30.51 13.44
CA CYS A 17 -15.96 30.11 14.02
C CYS A 17 -15.87 28.95 15.04
N LYS A 18 -14.83 28.12 14.94
CA LYS A 18 -14.61 26.90 15.75
C LYS A 18 -15.54 25.73 15.47
N ASP A 19 -16.38 25.81 14.44
CA ASP A 19 -17.32 24.73 14.07
C ASP A 19 -16.62 23.43 13.65
N CYS A 20 -15.36 23.50 13.21
CA CYS A 20 -14.51 22.34 12.93
C CYS A 20 -13.83 21.73 14.17
N GLY A 21 -14.12 22.26 15.37
CA GLY A 21 -13.49 21.86 16.63
C GLY A 21 -12.08 22.41 16.85
N CYS A 22 -11.56 23.25 15.95
CA CYS A 22 -10.26 23.91 16.10
C CYS A 22 -10.44 25.35 16.61
N PRO A 23 -9.54 25.86 17.48
CA PRO A 23 -9.68 27.19 18.09
C PRO A 23 -9.57 28.34 17.08
N THR A 24 -8.87 28.12 15.95
CA THR A 24 -8.70 29.09 14.86
C THR A 24 -8.64 28.37 13.51
N CYS A 25 -8.91 29.09 12.42
CA CYS A 25 -8.73 28.58 11.06
C CYS A 25 -7.27 28.23 10.77
N MET A 26 -6.30 28.94 11.35
CA MET A 26 -4.88 28.60 11.22
C MET A 26 -4.54 27.27 11.92
N ALA A 27 -5.11 27.03 13.11
CA ALA A 27 -4.94 25.76 13.81
C ALA A 27 -5.56 24.57 13.03
N PHE A 28 -6.74 24.79 12.42
CA PHE A 28 -7.32 23.82 11.49
C PHE A 28 -6.38 23.53 10.32
N SER A 29 -5.89 24.57 9.64
CA SER A 29 -5.00 24.42 8.49
C SER A 29 -3.70 23.69 8.83
N MET A 30 -3.13 23.90 10.02
CA MET A 30 -1.93 23.17 10.47
C MET A 30 -2.22 21.70 10.74
N LYS A 31 -3.35 21.37 11.36
CA LYS A 31 -3.75 19.97 11.59
C LYS A 31 -4.02 19.23 10.28
N VAL A 32 -4.62 19.90 9.30
CA VAL A 32 -4.83 19.34 7.96
C VAL A 32 -3.49 19.10 7.26
N ALA A 33 -2.59 20.08 7.27
CA ALA A 33 -1.25 19.93 6.68
C ALA A 33 -0.43 18.76 7.27
N GLN A 34 -0.66 18.44 8.55
CA GLN A 34 -0.03 17.32 9.24
C GLN A 34 -0.72 15.96 8.97
N GLY A 35 -1.90 15.96 8.33
CA GLY A 35 -2.72 14.77 8.13
C GLY A 35 -3.50 14.34 9.39
N ALA A 36 -3.56 15.17 10.43
CA ALA A 36 -4.26 14.90 11.68
C ALA A 36 -5.77 15.20 11.60
N LEU A 37 -6.21 15.92 10.56
CA LEU A 37 -7.59 16.28 10.33
C LEU A 37 -7.86 16.35 8.83
N SER A 38 -9.06 15.96 8.40
CA SER A 38 -9.47 16.00 7.01
C SER A 38 -10.05 17.38 6.63
N LEU A 39 -9.99 17.72 5.34
CA LEU A 39 -10.45 19.03 4.83
C LEU A 39 -11.97 19.22 4.98
N ASP A 40 -12.74 18.14 4.89
CA ASP A 40 -14.21 18.07 5.02
C ASP A 40 -14.73 18.45 6.42
N LYS A 41 -13.85 18.47 7.44
CA LYS A 41 -14.22 18.89 8.80
C LYS A 41 -14.58 20.38 8.92
N CYS A 42 -14.26 21.22 7.93
CA CYS A 42 -14.68 22.62 7.92
C CYS A 42 -15.99 22.78 7.13
N PRO A 43 -17.14 23.05 7.78
CA PRO A 43 -18.43 23.16 7.09
C PRO A 43 -18.54 24.40 6.20
N HIS A 44 -17.66 25.38 6.39
CA HIS A 44 -17.68 26.65 5.68
C HIS A 44 -16.69 26.70 4.50
N MET A 45 -15.98 25.60 4.22
CA MET A 45 -15.01 25.59 3.12
C MET A 45 -15.74 25.61 1.78
N SER A 46 -15.34 26.51 0.88
CA SER A 46 -15.96 26.58 -0.44
C SER A 46 -15.68 25.30 -1.24
N PRO A 47 -16.62 24.84 -2.10
CA PRO A 47 -16.39 23.68 -2.97
C PRO A 47 -15.16 23.85 -3.88
N GLU A 48 -14.89 25.08 -4.33
CA GLU A 48 -13.71 25.39 -5.17
C GLU A 48 -12.40 25.26 -4.37
N SER A 49 -12.37 25.76 -3.14
CA SER A 49 -11.23 25.62 -2.22
C SER A 49 -10.98 24.15 -1.89
N LEU A 50 -12.05 23.36 -1.67
CA LEU A 50 -11.96 21.92 -1.45
C LEU A 50 -11.37 21.20 -2.66
N ALA A 51 -11.83 21.50 -3.88
CA ALA A 51 -11.30 20.87 -5.09
C ALA A 51 -9.80 21.17 -5.30
N LYS A 52 -9.39 22.44 -5.15
CA LYS A 52 -7.98 22.86 -5.27
C LYS A 52 -7.09 22.20 -4.23
N LEU A 53 -7.56 22.16 -2.97
CA LEU A 53 -6.80 21.55 -1.88
C LEU A 53 -6.77 20.02 -2.01
N SER A 54 -7.88 19.38 -2.40
CA SER A 54 -7.96 17.92 -2.58
C SER A 54 -6.96 17.42 -3.62
N SER A 55 -6.88 18.09 -4.77
CA SER A 55 -5.91 17.76 -5.82
C SER A 55 -4.46 17.94 -5.32
N ALA A 56 -4.19 18.95 -4.50
CA ALA A 56 -2.86 19.16 -3.93
C ALA A 56 -2.54 18.28 -2.71
N THR A 57 -3.54 17.65 -2.07
CA THR A 57 -3.38 16.67 -0.99
C THR A 57 -3.28 15.23 -1.48
N GLU A 58 -3.47 14.95 -2.78
CA GLU A 58 -3.31 13.60 -3.29
C GLU A 58 -1.92 13.06 -2.92
N PRO A 59 -1.84 11.86 -2.30
CA PRO A 59 -0.57 11.26 -1.95
C PRO A 59 0.30 11.17 -3.22
N PRO A 60 1.58 11.60 -3.17
CA PRO A 60 2.46 11.52 -4.33
C PRO A 60 2.64 10.08 -4.83
N MET A 61 2.44 9.11 -3.93
CA MET A 61 2.41 7.69 -4.24
C MET A 61 1.08 7.09 -3.78
N LYS A 62 0.35 6.45 -4.69
CA LYS A 62 -0.88 5.72 -4.35
C LYS A 62 -0.56 4.50 -3.49
N THR A 63 -1.37 4.25 -2.46
CA THR A 63 -1.31 3.02 -1.68
C THR A 63 -2.03 1.90 -2.43
N ILE A 64 -1.42 0.73 -2.51
CA ILE A 64 -1.98 -0.48 -3.14
C ILE A 64 -2.14 -1.54 -2.06
N ALA A 65 -3.27 -2.24 -2.06
CA ALA A 65 -3.49 -3.39 -1.20
C ALA A 65 -3.11 -4.68 -1.95
N ILE A 66 -2.38 -5.57 -1.29
CA ILE A 66 -2.06 -6.92 -1.76
C ILE A 66 -2.52 -7.84 -0.64
N GLY A 67 -3.63 -8.56 -0.86
CA GLY A 67 -4.29 -9.34 0.19
C GLY A 67 -4.58 -8.52 1.44
N GLU A 68 -4.04 -8.94 2.59
CA GLU A 68 -4.16 -8.21 3.86
C GLU A 68 -3.08 -7.12 4.04
N ASN A 69 -2.07 -7.11 3.18
CA ASN A 69 -0.94 -6.20 3.22
C ASN A 69 -1.15 -4.93 2.38
N LYS A 70 -0.31 -3.91 2.64
CA LYS A 70 -0.33 -2.63 1.91
C LYS A 70 1.09 -2.26 1.46
N LEU A 71 1.19 -1.69 0.26
CA LEU A 71 2.41 -1.16 -0.33
C LEU A 71 2.21 0.28 -0.80
N GLY A 72 3.31 1.03 -0.89
CA GLY A 72 3.31 2.40 -1.37
C GLY A 72 2.76 3.39 -0.34
N GLY A 73 2.14 4.48 -0.78
CA GLY A 73 1.63 5.51 0.14
C GLY A 73 2.72 6.38 0.78
N GLU A 74 3.97 6.24 0.36
CA GLU A 74 5.09 6.98 0.93
C GLU A 74 5.04 8.47 0.57
N THR A 75 5.45 9.30 1.53
CA THR A 75 5.35 10.77 1.41
C THR A 75 6.69 11.49 1.49
N VAL A 76 7.77 10.77 1.79
CA VAL A 76 9.12 11.31 1.98
C VAL A 76 10.16 10.41 1.32
N MET A 77 11.30 11.00 0.94
CA MET A 77 12.45 10.25 0.40
C MET A 77 13.37 9.74 1.51
N LEU A 78 13.42 10.46 2.63
CA LEU A 78 14.35 10.21 3.73
C LEU A 78 13.59 10.01 5.04
N ARG A 79 13.88 8.91 5.73
CA ARG A 79 13.20 8.50 6.98
C ARG A 79 13.31 9.49 8.16
N HIS A 80 14.24 10.44 8.10
CA HIS A 80 14.41 11.44 9.15
C HIS A 80 13.52 12.68 8.92
N GLU A 81 12.98 12.87 7.72
CA GLU A 81 11.98 13.91 7.44
C GLU A 81 10.63 13.48 8.00
N LYS A 82 10.26 12.21 7.80
CA LYS A 82 9.08 11.56 8.36
C LYS A 82 9.25 10.04 8.34
N THR A 83 8.50 9.33 9.16
CA THR A 83 8.45 7.86 9.17
C THR A 83 7.85 7.33 7.88
N PHE A 84 8.43 6.25 7.33
CA PHE A 84 7.82 5.46 6.26
C PHE A 84 6.58 4.73 6.77
N VAL A 85 5.55 4.66 5.94
CA VAL A 85 4.21 4.27 6.41
C VAL A 85 3.93 2.78 6.22
N ASN A 86 4.34 2.21 5.08
CA ASN A 86 4.07 0.81 4.77
C ASN A 86 5.39 0.04 4.70
N ARG A 87 5.43 -1.14 5.34
CA ARG A 87 6.61 -2.00 5.31
C ARG A 87 6.80 -2.59 3.91
N ASN A 88 8.06 -2.82 3.56
CA ASN A 88 8.37 -3.66 2.40
C ASN A 88 7.88 -5.08 2.67
N LEU A 89 7.26 -5.69 1.67
CA LEU A 89 6.88 -7.09 1.70
C LEU A 89 8.01 -7.93 1.11
N TYR A 90 8.27 -9.07 1.72
CA TYR A 90 9.18 -10.08 1.18
C TYR A 90 8.38 -11.11 0.40
N GLY A 91 8.95 -11.52 -0.73
CA GLY A 91 8.32 -12.47 -1.63
C GLY A 91 9.32 -13.51 -2.13
N ILE A 92 8.85 -14.74 -2.24
CA ILE A 92 9.58 -15.78 -2.98
C ILE A 92 9.10 -15.85 -4.42
N PHE A 93 10.03 -16.19 -5.31
CA PHE A 93 9.77 -16.37 -6.74
C PHE A 93 9.67 -17.86 -7.08
N LEU A 94 8.54 -18.23 -7.68
CA LEU A 94 8.25 -19.54 -8.25
C LEU A 94 7.91 -19.38 -9.73
N CYS A 95 8.43 -20.26 -10.57
CA CYS A 95 8.11 -20.28 -11.99
C CYS A 95 7.65 -21.68 -12.39
N ALA A 96 6.65 -21.77 -13.26
CA ALA A 96 6.16 -23.07 -13.74
C ALA A 96 7.23 -23.88 -14.52
N ASN A 97 8.31 -23.23 -14.98
CA ASN A 97 9.46 -23.87 -15.63
C ASN A 97 10.41 -24.58 -14.65
N MET A 98 10.27 -24.36 -13.34
CA MET A 98 11.05 -25.07 -12.33
C MET A 98 10.57 -26.51 -12.19
N ASP A 99 11.49 -27.39 -11.81
CA ASP A 99 11.14 -28.73 -11.38
C ASP A 99 10.38 -28.71 -10.04
N ASP A 100 9.66 -29.79 -9.76
CA ASP A 100 8.82 -29.88 -8.56
C ASP A 100 9.63 -29.87 -7.26
N GLU A 101 10.82 -30.45 -7.27
CA GLU A 101 11.71 -30.52 -6.10
C GLU A 101 12.22 -29.13 -5.70
N GLU A 102 12.59 -28.30 -6.67
CA GLU A 102 13.01 -26.91 -6.50
C GLU A 102 11.85 -26.06 -5.95
N ILE A 103 10.65 -26.22 -6.50
CA ILE A 103 9.45 -25.51 -6.04
C ILE A 103 9.17 -25.86 -4.58
N ASP A 104 9.16 -27.15 -4.24
CA ASP A 104 8.94 -27.60 -2.86
C ASP A 104 10.01 -27.10 -1.90
N ARG A 105 11.28 -27.14 -2.32
CA ARG A 105 12.38 -26.65 -1.50
C ARG A 105 12.23 -25.16 -1.18
N ARG A 106 11.93 -24.32 -2.18
CA ARG A 106 11.75 -22.87 -1.97
C ARG A 106 10.55 -22.55 -1.09
N ILE A 107 9.45 -23.28 -1.24
CA ILE A 107 8.28 -23.12 -0.37
C ILE A 107 8.66 -23.50 1.06
N ALA A 108 9.36 -24.62 1.27
CA ALA A 108 9.79 -25.06 2.59
C ALA A 108 10.76 -24.05 3.25
N GLU A 109 11.75 -23.54 2.52
CA GLU A 109 12.67 -22.50 2.99
C GLU A 109 11.93 -21.21 3.39
N SER A 110 10.94 -20.80 2.59
CA SER A 110 10.08 -19.65 2.90
C SER A 110 9.26 -19.85 4.17
N MET A 111 8.68 -21.03 4.35
CA MET A 111 7.88 -21.34 5.53
C MET A 111 8.72 -21.50 6.79
N ALA A 112 10.00 -21.83 6.66
CA ALA A 112 10.94 -21.85 7.79
C ALA A 112 11.25 -20.44 8.31
N VAL A 113 11.03 -19.39 7.51
CA VAL A 113 11.09 -17.99 7.95
C VAL A 113 9.80 -17.66 8.70
N ASP A 114 9.74 -18.06 9.97
CA ASP A 114 8.69 -17.69 10.91
C ASP A 114 9.29 -17.54 12.31
N TYR A 115 9.62 -16.32 12.69
CA TYR A 115 10.24 -16.04 13.99
C TYR A 115 9.79 -14.70 14.56
N GLU A 116 9.88 -14.56 15.88
CA GLU A 116 9.57 -13.30 16.56
C GLU A 116 10.84 -12.47 16.76
N ARG A 117 10.78 -11.18 16.43
CA ARG A 117 11.86 -10.22 16.66
C ARG A 117 11.30 -8.97 17.30
N ILE A 118 11.59 -8.78 18.59
CA ILE A 118 11.14 -7.61 19.38
C ILE A 118 9.60 -7.48 19.34
N GLY A 119 8.87 -8.57 19.59
CA GLY A 119 7.40 -8.57 19.61
C GLY A 119 6.72 -8.53 18.24
N GLU A 120 7.49 -8.50 17.13
CA GLU A 120 6.97 -8.57 15.77
C GLU A 120 7.24 -9.95 15.17
N ARG A 121 6.21 -10.58 14.60
CA ARG A 121 6.34 -11.83 13.84
C ARG A 121 6.90 -11.52 12.44
N MET A 122 8.01 -12.15 12.11
CA MET A 122 8.71 -12.02 10.84
C MET A 122 8.38 -13.23 9.99
N ILE A 123 7.77 -13.00 8.83
CA ILE A 123 7.37 -14.02 7.86
C ILE A 123 7.68 -13.55 6.44
N VAL A 124 7.73 -14.47 5.48
CA VAL A 124 7.58 -14.11 4.06
C VAL A 124 6.09 -13.89 3.79
N GLU A 125 5.71 -12.69 3.37
CA GLU A 125 4.31 -12.30 3.23
C GLU A 125 3.71 -12.68 1.87
N THR A 126 4.52 -12.75 0.82
CA THR A 126 4.05 -12.90 -0.55
C THR A 126 4.69 -14.08 -1.29
N VAL A 127 3.97 -14.64 -2.26
CA VAL A 127 4.49 -15.62 -3.21
C VAL A 127 4.23 -15.10 -4.62
N TYR A 128 5.30 -14.93 -5.38
CA TYR A 128 5.25 -14.56 -6.78
C TYR A 128 5.27 -15.81 -7.66
N VAL A 129 4.23 -16.00 -8.46
CA VAL A 129 4.10 -17.12 -9.40
C VAL A 129 4.17 -16.59 -10.82
N ASN A 130 5.22 -16.99 -11.54
CA ASN A 130 5.34 -16.80 -12.97
C ASN A 130 4.76 -18.02 -13.71
N ALA A 131 3.75 -17.76 -14.54
CA ALA A 131 3.03 -18.69 -15.40
C ALA A 131 3.37 -18.37 -16.88
N PRO A 132 4.53 -18.84 -17.37
CA PRO A 132 5.03 -18.51 -18.69
C PRO A 132 4.26 -19.23 -19.82
N ALA A 133 4.37 -18.72 -21.03
CA ALA A 133 3.60 -19.22 -22.19
C ALA A 133 4.00 -20.64 -22.62
N GLU A 134 5.23 -21.06 -22.30
CA GLU A 134 5.77 -22.37 -22.67
C GLU A 134 5.13 -23.52 -21.86
N GLN A 135 4.56 -23.22 -20.70
CA GLN A 135 3.96 -24.23 -19.81
C GLN A 135 2.45 -24.30 -19.97
N SER A 136 1.89 -25.48 -19.69
CA SER A 136 0.46 -25.71 -19.83
C SER A 136 -0.35 -24.91 -18.78
N PRO A 137 -1.57 -24.46 -19.09
CA PRO A 137 -2.45 -23.80 -18.13
C PRO A 137 -2.66 -24.61 -16.85
N GLU A 138 -2.75 -25.94 -16.94
CA GLU A 138 -2.94 -26.82 -15.79
C GLU A 138 -1.72 -26.84 -14.87
N ARG A 139 -0.51 -26.82 -15.43
CA ARG A 139 0.74 -26.74 -14.64
C ARG A 139 0.82 -25.41 -13.90
N CYS A 140 0.48 -24.32 -14.58
CA CYS A 140 0.44 -22.98 -13.99
C CYS A 140 -0.60 -22.87 -12.88
N ALA A 141 -1.82 -23.36 -13.11
CA ALA A 141 -2.89 -23.39 -12.11
C ALA A 141 -2.52 -24.27 -10.91
N ALA A 142 -1.89 -25.42 -11.13
CA ALA A 142 -1.40 -26.29 -10.05
C ALA A 142 -0.35 -25.59 -9.18
N LEU A 143 0.59 -24.86 -9.80
CA LEU A 143 1.59 -24.08 -9.06
C LEU A 143 0.94 -22.92 -8.30
N ALA A 144 0.02 -22.18 -8.91
CA ALA A 144 -0.70 -21.09 -8.27
C ALA A 144 -1.52 -21.59 -7.07
N LYS A 145 -2.18 -22.74 -7.19
CA LYS A 145 -2.89 -23.39 -6.09
C LYS A 145 -1.94 -23.80 -4.97
N LYS A 146 -0.81 -24.45 -5.30
CA LYS A 146 0.22 -24.82 -4.33
C LYS A 146 0.77 -23.60 -3.58
N ALA A 147 0.95 -22.49 -4.28
CA ALA A 147 1.34 -21.22 -3.67
C ALA A 147 0.24 -20.64 -2.77
N ALA A 148 -1.02 -20.67 -3.18
CA ALA A 148 -2.15 -20.21 -2.37
C ALA A 148 -2.32 -21.04 -1.07
N ASP A 149 -2.07 -22.35 -1.14
CA ASP A 149 -2.15 -23.27 0.00
C ASP A 149 -1.10 -22.95 1.10
N THR A 150 -0.09 -22.13 0.81
CA THR A 150 0.87 -21.63 1.82
C THR A 150 0.27 -20.58 2.77
N GLY A 151 -0.91 -20.03 2.46
CA GLY A 151 -1.55 -18.97 3.23
C GLY A 151 -0.86 -17.60 3.10
N ARG A 152 0.01 -17.42 2.10
CA ARG A 152 0.67 -16.14 1.77
C ARG A 152 -0.07 -15.42 0.64
N ASP A 153 0.12 -14.11 0.54
CA ASP A 153 -0.52 -13.33 -0.52
C ASP A 153 0.10 -13.66 -1.89
N LEU A 154 -0.75 -13.96 -2.87
CA LEU A 154 -0.33 -14.40 -4.19
C LEU A 154 -0.18 -13.22 -5.17
N ILE A 155 0.95 -13.17 -5.87
CA ILE A 155 1.17 -12.32 -7.03
C ILE A 155 1.32 -13.22 -8.25
N LEU A 156 0.36 -13.17 -9.17
CA LEU A 156 0.35 -13.99 -10.37
C LEU A 156 0.77 -13.16 -11.59
N GLU A 157 1.82 -13.59 -12.26
CA GLU A 157 2.20 -13.13 -13.60
C GLU A 157 1.88 -14.24 -14.59
N ALA A 158 0.81 -14.08 -15.36
CA ALA A 158 0.43 -15.01 -16.42
C ALA A 158 0.71 -14.41 -17.80
N ALA A 159 1.25 -15.22 -18.71
CA ALA A 159 1.56 -14.78 -20.07
C ALA A 159 0.30 -14.44 -20.91
N ASP A 160 -0.86 -15.01 -20.56
CA ASP A 160 -2.13 -14.81 -21.26
C ASP A 160 -3.34 -15.00 -20.34
N GLU A 161 -4.52 -14.65 -20.86
CA GLU A 161 -5.80 -14.68 -20.15
C GLU A 161 -6.24 -16.11 -19.79
N GLU A 162 -5.91 -17.11 -20.60
CA GLU A 162 -6.29 -18.50 -20.34
C GLU A 162 -5.58 -19.02 -19.08
N ARG A 163 -4.26 -18.79 -18.98
CA ARG A 163 -3.46 -19.12 -17.79
C ARG A 163 -3.83 -18.30 -16.56
N ALA A 164 -4.31 -17.07 -16.75
CA ALA A 164 -4.75 -16.22 -15.64
C ALA A 164 -6.10 -16.66 -15.04
N LYS A 165 -6.96 -17.29 -15.84
CA LYS A 165 -8.30 -17.73 -15.43
C LYS A 165 -8.36 -19.17 -14.91
N ALA A 166 -7.40 -20.01 -15.33
CA ALA A 166 -7.27 -21.40 -14.92
C ALA A 166 -6.95 -21.53 -13.41
#